data_AF-A0A351XML6-F1
#
_entry.id   AF-A0A351XML6-F1
#
_cell.length_a   1.000
_cell.length_b   1.000
_cell.length_c   1.000
_cell.angle_alpha   90.00
_cell.angle_beta   90.00
_cell.angle_gamma   90.00
#
_symmetry.space_group_name_H-M   'P 1'
#
loop_
_entity.id
_entity.type
_entity.pdbx_description
1 polymer ?
#
loop_
_entity_poly.entity_id
_entity_poly.type
_entity_poly.pdbx_seq_one_letter_code
_entity_poly.pdbx_strand_id
1 'polypeptide(L)'
;MGLLQDWREYAYGVDINSKPGKVIWDRYFKEEQAVYEQLLSNPSDIVKGTVKELAQKYNMELRHMVGFLDGINDSLNEANPIEEMTEDTEVKLDINLEKLYYNM
;
A
#
# COMPACT_ATOMS: atom_id res chain seq x y z
N MET A 1 -15.45 -6.68 9.11
CA MET A 1 -14.23 -5.93 9.47
C MET A 1 -13.73 -5.31 8.18
N GLY A 2 -13.17 -4.10 8.25
CA GLY A 2 -12.70 -3.39 7.05
C GLY A 2 -11.34 -3.93 6.61
N LEU A 3 -11.02 -3.81 5.32
CA LEU A 3 -9.75 -4.32 4.77
C LEU A 3 -8.51 -3.77 5.51
N LEU A 4 -8.55 -2.49 5.89
CA LEU A 4 -7.48 -1.83 6.63
C LEU A 4 -7.28 -2.42 8.03
N GLN A 5 -8.38 -2.75 8.72
CA GLN A 5 -8.33 -3.42 10.01
C GLN A 5 -7.70 -4.80 9.87
N ASP A 6 -8.11 -5.58 8.87
CA ASP A 6 -7.57 -6.92 8.61
C ASP A 6 -6.05 -6.88 8.31
N TRP A 7 -5.58 -5.83 7.62
CA TRP A 7 -4.15 -5.59 7.42
C TRP A 7 -3.43 -5.30 8.74
N ARG A 8 -3.93 -4.34 9.54
CA ARG A 8 -3.31 -3.94 10.81
C ARG A 8 -3.24 -5.11 11.79
N GLU A 9 -4.28 -5.93 11.87
CA GLU A 9 -4.29 -7.14 12.71
C GLU A 9 -3.27 -8.18 12.24
N TYR A 10 -3.08 -8.36 10.94
CA TYR A 10 -2.06 -9.25 10.41
C TYR A 10 -0.63 -8.74 10.63
N ALA A 11 -0.38 -7.47 10.32
CA ALA A 11 0.95 -6.87 10.36
C ALA A 11 1.46 -6.69 11.80
N TYR A 12 0.56 -6.29 12.72
CA TYR A 12 0.89 -5.99 14.12
C TYR A 12 0.46 -7.07 15.11
N GLY A 13 -0.26 -8.11 14.67
CA GLY A 13 -0.66 -9.24 15.50
C GLY A 13 0.48 -10.20 15.86
N VAL A 14 1.66 -10.02 15.24
CA VAL A 14 2.88 -10.77 15.53
C VAL A 14 3.96 -9.78 15.96
N ASP A 15 4.73 -10.11 17.00
CA ASP A 15 5.88 -9.29 17.40
C ASP A 15 6.84 -9.14 16.21
N ILE A 16 7.05 -7.89 15.79
CA ILE A 16 7.92 -7.52 14.67
C ILE A 16 9.36 -8.00 14.84
N ASN A 17 9.83 -8.15 16.09
CA ASN A 17 11.18 -8.63 16.37
C ASN A 17 11.30 -10.16 16.35
N SER A 18 10.17 -10.87 16.34
CA SER A 18 10.13 -12.32 16.24
C SER A 18 10.52 -12.79 14.83
N LYS A 19 11.02 -14.03 14.70
CA LYS A 19 11.33 -14.61 13.38
C LYS A 19 10.14 -14.57 12.41
N PRO A 20 8.91 -14.97 12.81
CA PRO A 20 7.74 -14.87 11.93
C PRO A 20 7.41 -13.42 11.55
N GLY A 21 7.50 -12.48 12.49
CA GLY A 21 7.27 -11.05 12.22
C GLY A 21 8.21 -10.51 11.16
N LYS A 22 9.52 -10.80 11.28
CA LYS A 22 10.51 -10.41 10.26
C LYS A 22 10.18 -10.96 8.88
N VAL A 23 9.75 -12.22 8.77
CA VAL A 23 9.38 -12.82 7.48
C VAL A 23 8.21 -12.09 6.81
N ILE A 24 7.21 -11.67 7.60
CA ILE A 24 6.07 -10.89 7.09
C ILE A 24 6.55 -9.55 6.52
N TRP A 25 7.30 -8.79 7.32
CA TRP A 25 7.77 -7.46 6.92
C TRP A 25 8.82 -7.51 5.80
N ASP A 26 9.75 -8.46 5.82
CA ASP A 26 10.74 -8.65 4.74
C ASP A 26 10.07 -8.96 3.40
N ARG A 27 8.95 -9.69 3.39
CA ARG A 27 8.17 -9.94 2.18
C ARG A 27 7.43 -8.68 1.74
N TYR A 28 6.71 -8.04 2.66
CA TYR A 28 5.95 -6.82 2.40
C TYR A 28 6.85 -5.71 1.83
N PHE A 29 8.00 -5.42 2.44
CA PHE A 29 8.90 -4.37 1.98
C PHE A 29 9.49 -4.64 0.59
N LYS A 30 9.75 -5.90 0.23
CA LYS A 30 10.19 -6.25 -1.13
C LYS A 30 9.11 -5.98 -2.17
N GLU A 31 7.86 -6.30 -1.84
CA GLU A 31 6.72 -6.04 -2.72
C GLU A 31 6.46 -4.53 -2.82
N GLU A 32 6.49 -3.79 -1.71
CA GLU A 32 6.36 -2.33 -1.66
C GLU A 32 7.45 -1.62 -2.47
N GLN A 33 8.72 -2.04 -2.33
CA GLN A 33 9.81 -1.49 -3.13
C GLN A 33 9.56 -1.68 -4.64
N ALA A 34 9.12 -2.87 -5.05
CA ALA A 34 8.84 -3.16 -6.46
C ALA A 34 7.67 -2.32 -7.03
N VAL A 35 6.71 -1.95 -6.19
CA VAL A 35 5.62 -1.04 -6.56
C VAL A 35 6.14 0.38 -6.74
N TYR A 36 6.94 0.87 -5.78
CA TYR A 36 7.55 2.20 -5.89
C TYR A 36 8.47 2.31 -7.12
N GLU A 37 9.28 1.30 -7.41
CA GLU A 37 10.12 1.28 -8.62
C GLU A 37 9.29 1.46 -9.90
N GLN A 38 8.11 0.83 -9.97
CA GLN A 38 7.20 0.98 -11.11
C GLN A 38 6.51 2.35 -11.13
N LEU A 39 5.96 2.81 -10.00
CA LEU A 39 5.27 4.10 -9.91
C LEU A 39 6.20 5.28 -10.18
N LEU A 40 7.42 5.25 -9.62
CA LEU A 40 8.41 6.31 -9.75
C LEU A 40 9.18 6.26 -11.07
N SER A 41 8.97 5.22 -11.89
CA SER A 41 9.51 5.20 -13.27
C SER A 41 8.88 6.28 -14.15
N ASN A 42 7.61 6.63 -13.90
CA ASN A 42 6.86 7.70 -14.56
C ASN A 42 5.96 8.41 -13.54
N PRO A 43 6.53 9.25 -12.65
CA PRO A 43 5.80 9.82 -11.51
C PRO A 43 4.73 10.85 -11.90
N SER A 44 4.70 11.26 -13.18
CA SER A 44 3.64 12.12 -13.73
C SER A 44 2.37 11.35 -14.07
N ASP A 45 2.44 10.01 -14.17
CA ASP A 45 1.29 9.18 -14.50
C ASP A 45 0.45 8.91 -13.25
N ILE A 46 -0.79 9.36 -13.29
CA ILE A 46 -1.77 9.09 -12.24
C ILE A 46 -2.33 7.69 -12.46
N VAL A 47 -1.98 6.75 -11.59
CA VAL A 47 -2.55 5.40 -11.61
C VAL A 47 -3.89 5.41 -10.88
N LYS A 48 -4.95 4.93 -11.55
CA LYS A 48 -6.28 4.71 -10.96
C LYS A 48 -6.71 3.26 -11.19
N GLY A 49 -7.45 2.71 -10.23
CA GLY A 49 -8.11 1.40 -10.32
C GLY A 49 -8.78 1.05 -9.02
N THR A 50 -9.47 -0.09 -8.96
CA THR A 50 -9.93 -0.63 -7.67
C THR A 50 -8.77 -1.17 -6.85
N VAL A 51 -8.93 -1.31 -5.53
CA VAL A 51 -7.91 -1.92 -4.66
C VAL A 51 -7.48 -3.29 -5.20
N LYS A 52 -8.45 -4.09 -5.68
CA LYS A 52 -8.21 -5.40 -6.28
C LYS A 52 -7.45 -5.33 -7.61
N GLU A 53 -7.81 -4.40 -8.48
CA GLU A 53 -7.11 -4.19 -9.76
C GLU A 53 -5.67 -3.76 -9.52
N LEU A 54 -5.41 -2.88 -8.56
CA LEU A 54 -4.04 -2.48 -8.22
C LEU A 54 -3.24 -3.65 -7.65
N ALA A 55 -3.83 -4.44 -6.74
CA ALA A 55 -3.18 -5.63 -6.21
C ALA A 55 -2.76 -6.59 -7.34
N GLN A 56 -3.65 -6.84 -8.31
CA GLN A 56 -3.34 -7.66 -9.48
C GLN A 56 -2.28 -7.03 -10.38
N LYS A 57 -2.39 -5.72 -10.66
CA LYS A 57 -1.46 -4.97 -11.50
C LYS A 57 -0.02 -5.07 -10.98
N TYR A 58 0.17 -4.98 -9.67
CA TYR A 58 1.48 -5.03 -9.02
C TYR A 58 1.86 -6.42 -8.52
N ASN A 59 1.07 -7.46 -8.83
CA ASN A 59 1.30 -8.83 -8.41
C ASN A 59 1.48 -8.98 -6.88
N MET A 60 0.62 -8.29 -6.13
CA MET A 60 0.57 -8.29 -4.67
C MET A 60 -0.69 -8.99 -4.17
N GLU A 61 -0.61 -9.58 -2.98
CA GLU A 61 -1.82 -9.99 -2.27
C GLU A 61 -2.67 -8.77 -1.91
N LEU A 62 -4.00 -8.89 -1.95
CA LEU A 62 -4.93 -7.79 -1.65
C LEU A 62 -4.59 -7.09 -0.33
N ARG A 63 -4.25 -7.87 0.70
CA ARG A 63 -3.86 -7.36 2.01
C ARG A 63 -2.57 -6.52 1.97
N HIS A 64 -1.57 -6.92 1.19
CA HIS A 64 -0.35 -6.13 1.05
C HIS A 64 -0.60 -4.86 0.24
N MET A 65 -1.49 -4.91 -0.76
CA MET A 65 -1.91 -3.69 -1.46
C MET A 65 -2.61 -2.71 -0.51
N VAL A 66 -3.45 -3.23 0.39
CA VAL A 66 -4.07 -2.41 1.45
C VAL A 66 -3.02 -1.77 2.35
N GLY A 67 -1.99 -2.53 2.75
CA GLY A 67 -0.87 -1.97 3.52
C GLY A 67 -0.10 -0.89 2.76
N PHE A 68 0.12 -1.10 1.47
CA PHE A 68 0.74 -0.10 0.60
C PHE A 68 -0.09 1.18 0.52
N LEU A 69 -1.41 1.04 0.35
CA LEU A 69 -2.34 2.16 0.33
C LEU A 69 -2.39 2.92 1.67
N ASP A 70 -2.32 2.21 2.81
CA ASP A 70 -2.22 2.80 4.16
C ASP A 70 -0.95 3.66 4.28
N GLY A 71 0.20 3.13 3.84
CA GLY A 71 1.50 3.82 3.93
C GLY A 71 1.64 5.01 2.97
N ILE A 72 1.18 4.89 1.72
CA ILE A 72 1.36 5.95 0.71
C ILE A 72 0.33 7.08 0.85
N ASN A 73 -0.78 6.89 1.57
CA ASN A 73 -1.92 7.82 1.55
C ASN A 73 -1.55 9.27 1.92
N ASP A 74 -0.69 9.43 2.92
CA ASP A 74 -0.21 10.73 3.39
C ASP A 74 0.74 11.43 2.41
N SER A 75 1.24 10.68 1.43
CA SER A 75 2.14 11.14 0.37
C SER A 75 1.42 11.46 -0.94
N LEU A 76 0.09 11.40 -0.96
CA LEU A 76 -0.72 11.74 -2.13
C LEU A 76 -1.14 13.22 -2.12
N ASN A 77 -1.46 13.74 -3.30
CA ASN A 77 -2.11 15.04 -3.45
C ASN A 77 -3.54 15.01 -2.85
N GLU A 78 -4.24 13.90 -3.06
CA GLU A 78 -5.59 13.63 -2.54
C GLU A 78 -5.61 12.26 -1.87
N ALA A 79 -6.03 12.21 -0.60
CA ALA A 79 -6.08 10.97 0.17
C ALA A 79 -7.24 10.08 -0.28
N ASN A 80 -6.99 8.77 -0.35
CA ASN A 80 -8.00 7.75 -0.61
C ASN A 80 -8.80 7.42 0.67
N PRO A 81 -10.05 6.93 0.53
CA PRO A 81 -10.92 6.57 1.66
C PRO A 81 -10.53 5.22 2.29
N ILE A 82 -9.30 5.11 2.81
CA ILE A 82 -8.71 3.85 3.27
C ILE A 82 -9.43 3.23 4.48
N GLU A 83 -10.08 4.03 5.33
CA GLU A 83 -10.78 3.52 6.52
C GLU A 83 -12.04 2.71 6.17
N GLU A 84 -12.71 3.02 5.06
CA GLU A 84 -13.96 2.38 4.63
C GLU A 84 -13.82 1.59 3.32
N MET A 85 -12.59 1.36 2.84
CA MET A 85 -12.36 0.72 1.54
C MET A 85 -12.71 -0.78 1.52
N THR A 86 -13.21 -1.22 0.38
CA THR A 86 -13.43 -2.61 -0.01
C THR A 86 -12.55 -2.95 -1.22
N GLU A 87 -12.60 -4.20 -1.67
CA GLU A 87 -11.80 -4.64 -2.83
C GLU A 87 -12.15 -3.90 -4.12
N ASP A 88 -13.40 -3.40 -4.21
CA ASP A 88 -13.94 -2.68 -5.36
C ASP A 88 -13.87 -1.16 -5.21
N THR A 89 -13.35 -0.63 -4.09
CA THR A 89 -13.19 0.82 -3.91
C THR A 89 -12.19 1.35 -4.93
N GLU A 90 -12.62 2.34 -5.73
CA GLU A 90 -11.73 3.05 -6.63
C GLU A 90 -10.76 3.93 -5.83
N VAL A 91 -9.47 3.79 -6.13
CA VAL A 91 -8.40 4.59 -5.53
C VAL A 91 -7.51 5.19 -6.61
N LYS A 92 -6.83 6.28 -6.26
CA LYS A 92 -5.97 7.04 -7.16
C LYS A 92 -4.61 7.26 -6.49
N LEU A 93 -3.53 6.96 -7.21
CA LEU A 93 -2.15 7.17 -6.79
C LEU A 93 -1.58 8.40 -7.49
N ASP A 94 -2.02 9.57 -7.04
CA ASP A 94 -1.53 10.88 -7.49
C ASP A 94 -0.49 11.38 -6.49
N ILE A 95 0.74 10.92 -6.73
CA ILE A 95 1.86 11.02 -5.80
C ILE A 95 2.33 12.47 -5.74
N ASN A 96 2.42 13.00 -4.52
CA ASN A 96 3.14 14.22 -4.26
C ASN A 96 4.58 13.87 -3.89
N LEU A 97 5.53 14.09 -4.82
CA LEU A 97 6.92 13.70 -4.64
C LEU A 97 7.60 14.38 -3.43
N GLU A 98 7.20 15.60 -3.08
CA GLU A 98 7.74 16.31 -1.92
C GLU A 98 7.26 15.66 -0.61
N LYS A 99 5.95 15.36 -0.51
CA LYS A 99 5.40 14.64 0.65
C LYS A 99 5.97 13.23 0.75
N LEU A 100 6.07 12.52 -0.38
CA LEU A 100 6.64 11.18 -0.42
C LEU A 100 8.07 11.19 0.14
N TYR A 101 8.91 12.12 -0.32
CA TYR A 101 10.28 12.24 0.18
C TYR A 101 10.36 12.54 1.68
N TYR A 102 9.39 13.29 2.23
CA TYR A 102 9.34 13.63 3.65
C TYR A 102 8.83 12.47 4.52
N ASN A 103 7.92 11.64 4.00
CA ASN A 103 7.25 10.57 4.75
C ASN A 103 7.96 9.20 4.67
N MET A 104 8.91 9.02 3.74
CA MET A 104 9.75 7.82 3.61
C MET A 104 10.93 7.83 4.59
#